data_AF-A0A368GWH4-F1
#
_entry.id   AF-A0A368GWH4-F1
#
_cell.length_a   1.000
_cell.length_b   1.000
_cell.length_c   1.000
_cell.angle_alpha   90.00
_cell.angle_beta   90.00
_cell.angle_gamma   90.00
#
_symmetry.space_group_name_H-M   'P 1'
#
loop_
_entity.id
_entity.type
_entity.pdbx_description
1 polymer ?
#
loop_
_entity_poly.entity_id
_entity_poly.type
_entity_poly.pdbx_seq_one_letter_code
_entity_poly.pdbx_strand_id
1 'polypeptide(L)'
;MTNTDYPWCDKEVNNSLQVFYTFKPDIVFVLIRSMKTSKKWLNTSEPIKEDLIFRDYMNRMSEMEGVARKVYLLQALPSCVDACTQKALDFTSAGRPLRDLKEDLINRDDFFARMRISEVGRRCKKCEIIDYLPLLVDENGRYLGYDAETNLMFLDDINHFTRFGKERIQIVFNQLAKKFGETGL
;
A
#
# COMPACT_ATOMS: atom_id res chain seq x y z
N MET A 1 9.11 -18.11 2.91
CA MET A 1 8.63 -18.78 1.69
C MET A 1 7.58 -19.81 2.07
N THR A 2 6.32 -19.47 1.89
CA THR A 2 5.21 -20.44 1.95
C THR A 2 5.05 -21.05 0.56
N ASN A 3 4.72 -22.33 0.46
CA ASN A 3 4.56 -23.13 -0.78
C ASN A 3 3.48 -22.64 -1.78
N THR A 4 3.14 -21.34 -1.77
CA THR A 4 2.06 -20.72 -2.53
C THR A 4 2.55 -19.65 -3.51
N ASP A 5 3.85 -19.37 -3.56
CA ASP A 5 4.38 -18.35 -4.46
C ASP A 5 4.67 -18.97 -5.83
N TYR A 6 4.19 -18.32 -6.89
CA TYR A 6 4.38 -18.81 -8.25
C TYR A 6 5.87 -18.82 -8.63
N PRO A 7 6.36 -19.78 -9.41
CA PRO A 7 7.79 -19.93 -9.72
C PRO A 7 8.45 -18.69 -10.37
N TRP A 8 7.67 -17.86 -11.07
CA TRP A 8 8.19 -16.63 -11.65
C TRP A 8 8.45 -15.54 -10.59
N CYS A 9 7.74 -15.56 -9.46
CA CYS A 9 7.99 -14.64 -8.36
C CYS A 9 9.43 -14.81 -7.83
N ASP A 10 9.91 -16.04 -7.67
CA ASP A 10 11.27 -16.31 -7.20
C ASP A 10 12.34 -15.73 -8.14
N LYS A 11 12.11 -15.78 -9.45
CA LYS A 11 13.02 -15.22 -10.45
C LYS A 11 13.05 -13.69 -10.40
N GLU A 12 11.90 -13.04 -10.23
CA GLU A 12 11.83 -11.58 -10.11
C GLU A 12 12.42 -11.06 -8.80
N VAL A 13 12.26 -11.80 -7.70
CA VAL A 13 12.86 -11.45 -6.40
C VAL A 13 14.38 -11.39 -6.50
N ASN A 14 15.01 -12.43 -7.07
CA ASN A 14 16.47 -12.46 -7.22
C ASN A 14 17.00 -11.32 -8.10
N ASN A 15 16.28 -10.98 -9.18
CA ASN A 15 16.67 -9.87 -10.06
C ASN A 15 16.54 -8.51 -9.34
N SER A 16 15.50 -8.32 -8.52
CA SER A 16 15.28 -7.08 -7.78
C SER A 16 16.39 -6.79 -6.76
N LEU A 17 16.93 -7.82 -6.10
CA LEU A 17 18.04 -7.66 -5.16
C LEU A 17 19.35 -7.29 -5.86
N GLN A 18 19.59 -7.87 -7.04
CA GLN A 18 20.78 -7.55 -7.83
C GLN A 18 20.82 -6.06 -8.22
N VAL A 19 19.67 -5.45 -8.52
CA VAL A 19 19.57 -4.01 -8.81
C VAL A 19 20.05 -3.19 -7.62
N PHE A 20 19.63 -3.51 -6.38
CA PHE A 20 20.08 -2.77 -5.20
C PHE A 20 21.59 -2.86 -5.00
N TYR A 21 22.17 -4.07 -5.07
CA TYR A 21 23.62 -4.24 -4.88
C TYR A 21 24.45 -3.60 -5.99
N THR A 22 23.93 -3.57 -7.22
CA THR A 22 24.63 -2.99 -8.38
C THR A 22 24.62 -1.47 -8.35
N PHE A 23 23.45 -0.87 -8.17
CA PHE A 23 23.28 0.58 -8.29
C PHE A 23 23.45 1.33 -6.97
N LYS A 24 23.32 0.64 -5.83
CA LYS A 24 23.45 1.21 -4.48
C LYS A 24 22.68 2.52 -4.30
N PRO A 25 21.35 2.52 -4.51
CA PRO A 25 20.56 3.75 -4.47
C PRO A 25 20.60 4.39 -3.08
N ASP A 26 20.72 5.72 -3.02
CA ASP A 26 20.61 6.46 -1.76
C ASP A 26 19.21 6.33 -1.15
N ILE A 27 18.17 6.36 -1.99
CA ILE A 27 16.77 6.34 -1.57
C ILE A 27 16.00 5.23 -2.31
N VAL A 28 15.20 4.47 -1.56
CA VAL A 28 14.33 3.42 -2.11
C VAL A 28 12.88 3.67 -1.72
N PHE A 29 11.97 3.57 -2.68
CA PHE A 29 10.52 3.60 -2.45
C PHE A 29 9.91 2.21 -2.63
N VAL A 30 9.36 1.65 -1.56
CA VAL A 30 8.67 0.36 -1.54
C VAL A 30 7.17 0.62 -1.62
N LEU A 31 6.69 0.81 -2.85
CA LEU A 31 5.29 1.15 -3.15
C LEU A 31 4.46 -0.09 -3.49
N ILE A 32 4.56 -1.12 -2.64
CA ILE A 32 3.90 -2.40 -2.89
C ILE A 32 2.44 -2.33 -2.43
N ARG A 33 1.51 -2.64 -3.32
CA ARG A 33 0.11 -2.84 -2.95
C ARG A 33 -0.02 -4.05 -2.03
N SER A 34 -0.66 -3.89 -0.87
CA SER A 34 -1.00 -5.01 -0.01
C SER A 34 -2.06 -5.89 -0.67
N MET A 35 -1.62 -7.05 -1.17
CA MET A 35 -2.47 -8.08 -1.76
C MET A 35 -3.08 -8.98 -0.68
N LYS A 36 -4.07 -9.81 -1.06
CA LYS A 36 -4.77 -10.76 -0.19
C LYS A 36 -3.83 -11.56 0.75
N THR A 37 -2.67 -12.00 0.26
CA THR A 37 -1.68 -12.72 1.09
C THR A 37 -1.13 -11.87 2.23
N SER A 38 -0.74 -10.62 1.97
CA SER A 38 -0.19 -9.71 3.00
C SER A 38 -1.21 -9.29 4.08
N LYS A 39 -2.49 -9.41 3.74
CA LYS A 39 -3.64 -9.05 4.58
C LYS A 39 -4.20 -10.21 5.41
N LYS A 40 -3.65 -11.41 5.26
CA LYS A 40 -4.08 -12.58 6.04
C LYS A 40 -4.04 -12.29 7.54
N TRP A 41 -4.93 -12.94 8.28
CA TRP A 41 -5.00 -12.85 9.73
C TRP A 41 -3.63 -13.04 10.40
N LEU A 42 -3.37 -12.28 11.46
CA LEU A 42 -2.18 -12.39 12.31
C LEU A 42 -2.62 -12.83 13.70
N ASN A 43 -1.99 -13.87 14.24
CA ASN A 43 -2.18 -14.26 15.63
C ASN A 43 -1.51 -13.25 16.56
N THR A 44 -2.29 -12.33 17.14
CA THR A 44 -1.76 -11.29 18.03
C THR A 44 -1.39 -11.81 19.42
N SER A 45 -1.73 -13.06 19.75
CA SER A 45 -1.29 -13.73 20.98
C SER A 45 0.13 -14.28 20.90
N GLU A 46 0.68 -14.39 19.69
CA GLU A 46 2.05 -14.86 19.45
C GLU A 46 2.97 -13.68 19.11
N PRO A 47 4.28 -13.80 19.39
CA PRO A 47 5.24 -12.80 18.96
C PRO A 47 5.22 -12.64 17.43
N ILE A 48 5.09 -11.41 16.94
CA ILE A 48 5.02 -11.11 15.50
C ILE A 48 6.21 -11.63 14.68
N LYS A 49 7.36 -11.89 15.31
CA LYS A 49 8.53 -12.52 14.66
C LYS A 49 8.25 -13.95 14.15
N GLU A 50 7.23 -14.62 14.69
CA GLU A 50 6.81 -15.95 14.26
C GLU A 50 5.84 -15.91 13.07
N ASP A 51 5.27 -14.73 12.75
CA ASP A 51 4.43 -14.55 11.57
C ASP A 51 5.28 -14.61 10.29
N LEU A 52 4.94 -15.57 9.43
CA LEU A 52 5.71 -15.86 8.21
C LEU A 52 5.72 -14.69 7.22
N ILE A 53 4.61 -13.95 7.13
CA ILE A 53 4.46 -12.81 6.21
C ILE A 53 5.34 -11.66 6.68
N PHE A 54 5.28 -11.34 7.98
CA PHE A 54 6.13 -10.35 8.61
C PHE A 54 7.61 -10.69 8.46
N ARG A 55 7.99 -11.95 8.70
CA ARG A 55 9.38 -12.40 8.55
C ARG A 55 9.89 -12.24 7.12
N ASP A 56 9.09 -12.60 6.13
CA ASP A 56 9.46 -12.37 4.72
C ASP A 56 9.65 -10.88 4.42
N TYR A 57 8.73 -10.06 4.92
CA TYR A 57 8.79 -8.61 4.70
C TYR A 57 10.03 -7.98 5.37
N MET A 58 10.34 -8.41 6.60
CA MET A 58 11.52 -7.96 7.34
C MET A 58 12.83 -8.40 6.69
N ASN A 59 12.89 -9.62 6.15
CA ASN A 59 14.09 -10.09 5.46
C ASN A 59 14.41 -9.20 4.26
N ARG A 60 13.40 -8.93 3.42
CA ARG A 60 13.54 -8.03 2.26
C ARG A 60 13.89 -6.60 2.67
N MET A 61 13.26 -6.08 3.72
CA MET A 61 13.60 -4.74 4.23
C MET A 61 15.03 -4.66 4.75
N SER A 62 15.52 -5.71 5.40
CA SER A 62 16.89 -5.74 5.92
C SER A 62 17.92 -5.66 4.80
N GLU A 63 17.64 -6.31 3.66
CA GLU A 63 18.50 -6.23 2.46
C GLU A 63 18.52 -4.80 1.88
N MET A 64 17.35 -4.17 1.72
CA MET A 64 17.26 -2.78 1.24
C MET A 64 17.89 -1.79 2.21
N GLU A 65 17.65 -1.95 3.52
CA GLU A 65 18.25 -1.13 4.57
C GLU A 65 19.78 -1.27 4.62
N GLY A 66 20.32 -2.45 4.29
CA GLY A 66 21.75 -2.70 4.22
C GLY A 66 22.45 -1.89 3.13
N VAL A 67 21.75 -1.52 2.06
CA VAL A 67 22.32 -0.84 0.90
C VAL A 67 21.94 0.65 0.85
N ALA A 68 20.66 0.98 1.06
CA ALA A 68 20.17 2.34 0.91
C ALA A 68 20.50 3.22 2.12
N ARG A 69 20.50 4.54 1.93
CA ARG A 69 20.55 5.52 3.02
C ARG A 69 19.18 5.73 3.65
N LYS A 70 18.11 5.69 2.85
CA LYS A 70 16.74 5.88 3.29
C LYS A 70 15.79 4.96 2.52
N VAL A 71 14.82 4.39 3.22
CA VAL A 71 13.77 3.55 2.60
C VAL A 71 12.41 4.13 2.97
N TYR A 72 11.54 4.35 1.99
CA TYR A 72 10.16 4.75 2.19
C TYR A 72 9.25 3.54 1.97
N LEU A 73 8.43 3.22 2.97
CA LEU A 73 7.55 2.05 2.94
C LEU A 73 6.10 2.47 2.89
N LEU A 74 5.40 2.09 1.82
CA LEU A 74 3.97 2.37 1.69
C LEU A 74 3.14 1.53 2.67
N GLN A 75 2.24 2.20 3.38
CA GLN A 75 1.26 1.58 4.26
C GLN A 75 0.10 0.95 3.47
N ALA A 76 -0.50 -0.10 4.04
CA ALA A 76 -1.62 -0.81 3.42
C ALA A 76 -2.90 0.05 3.38
N LEU A 77 -3.68 -0.12 2.30
CA LEU A 77 -5.02 0.42 2.12
C LEU A 77 -6.08 -0.69 2.19
N PRO A 78 -7.32 -0.40 2.58
CA PRO A 78 -8.46 -1.31 2.42
C PRO A 78 -8.63 -1.73 0.95
N SER A 79 -9.11 -2.96 0.71
CA SER A 79 -9.38 -3.44 -0.65
C SER A 79 -10.74 -2.96 -1.16
N CYS A 80 -10.85 -2.71 -2.45
CA CYS A 80 -12.11 -2.76 -3.19
C CYS A 80 -12.73 -4.17 -3.08
N VAL A 81 -14.06 -4.23 -3.09
CA VAL A 81 -14.79 -5.47 -3.35
C VAL A 81 -14.54 -5.96 -4.78
N ASP A 82 -14.76 -7.25 -5.03
CA ASP A 82 -14.65 -7.80 -6.38
C ASP A 82 -15.59 -7.04 -7.34
N ALA A 83 -15.06 -6.65 -8.51
CA ALA A 83 -15.77 -5.87 -9.52
C ALA A 83 -16.35 -4.54 -9.01
N CYS A 84 -15.64 -3.85 -8.10
CA CYS A 84 -16.15 -2.61 -7.50
C CYS A 84 -16.44 -1.48 -8.50
N THR A 85 -15.68 -1.37 -9.59
CA THR A 85 -15.96 -0.36 -10.63
C THR A 85 -17.19 -0.71 -11.44
N GLN A 86 -17.44 -2.00 -11.72
CA GLN A 86 -18.69 -2.44 -12.34
C GLN A 86 -19.88 -2.16 -11.42
N LYS A 87 -19.75 -2.48 -10.12
CA LYS A 87 -20.80 -2.18 -9.13
C LYS A 87 -21.09 -0.68 -9.04
N ALA A 88 -20.06 0.16 -9.08
CA ALA A 88 -20.18 1.62 -9.12
C ALA A 88 -20.87 2.11 -10.41
N LEU A 89 -20.50 1.54 -11.56
CA LEU A 89 -21.07 1.87 -12.87
C LEU A 89 -22.55 1.48 -12.95
N ASP A 90 -22.92 0.28 -12.51
CA ASP A 90 -24.31 -0.18 -12.50
C ASP A 90 -25.17 0.73 -11.61
N PHE A 91 -24.63 1.10 -10.45
CA PHE A 91 -25.31 1.98 -9.50
C PHE A 91 -25.55 3.38 -10.08
N THR A 92 -24.54 3.95 -10.74
CA THR A 92 -24.63 5.29 -11.36
C THR A 92 -25.47 5.30 -12.63
N SER A 93 -25.46 4.20 -13.39
CA SER A 93 -26.31 4.03 -14.58
C SER A 93 -27.81 4.02 -14.23
N ALA A 94 -28.17 3.68 -13.00
CA ALA A 94 -29.53 3.80 -12.47
C ALA A 94 -29.90 5.25 -12.03
N GLY A 95 -29.05 6.25 -12.32
CA GLY A 95 -29.28 7.65 -11.97
C GLY A 95 -28.97 8.00 -10.50
N ARG A 96 -28.30 7.11 -9.77
CA ARG A 96 -27.97 7.30 -8.35
C ARG A 96 -26.52 7.76 -8.16
N PRO A 97 -26.24 8.74 -7.29
CA PRO A 97 -24.86 9.21 -7.06
C PRO A 97 -24.08 8.22 -6.18
N LEU A 98 -22.77 8.07 -6.43
CA LEU A 98 -21.92 7.13 -5.69
C LEU A 98 -21.96 7.33 -4.18
N ARG A 99 -22.14 8.55 -3.67
CA ARG A 99 -22.26 8.81 -2.22
C ARG A 99 -23.30 7.94 -1.51
N ASP A 100 -24.34 7.49 -2.21
CA ASP A 100 -25.37 6.63 -1.64
C ASP A 100 -24.88 5.20 -1.37
N LEU A 101 -23.79 4.76 -2.02
CA LEU A 101 -23.13 3.47 -1.76
C LEU A 101 -22.39 3.45 -0.43
N LYS A 102 -22.02 4.60 0.13
CA LYS A 102 -21.22 4.68 1.35
C LYS A 102 -19.96 3.79 1.22
N GLU A 103 -19.78 2.84 2.13
CA GLU A 103 -18.61 1.95 2.14
C GLU A 103 -18.84 0.62 1.39
N ASP A 104 -19.96 0.45 0.68
CA ASP A 104 -20.35 -0.81 0.05
C ASP A 104 -19.36 -1.31 -1.03
N LEU A 105 -18.41 -0.47 -1.45
CA LEU A 105 -17.35 -0.82 -2.40
C LEU A 105 -16.07 -1.29 -1.71
N ILE A 106 -15.97 -1.24 -0.39
CA ILE A 106 -14.72 -1.42 0.36
C ILE A 106 -14.79 -2.57 1.36
N ASN A 107 -13.76 -3.42 1.32
CA ASN A 107 -13.42 -4.40 2.34
C ASN A 107 -12.41 -3.79 3.32
N ARG A 108 -12.79 -3.66 4.61
CA ARG A 108 -11.89 -3.22 5.70
C ARG A 108 -10.95 -4.36 6.14
N ASP A 109 -10.05 -4.77 5.24
CA ASP A 109 -9.20 -5.96 5.36
C ASP A 109 -7.71 -5.64 5.62
N ASP A 110 -7.38 -4.38 5.86
CA ASP A 110 -6.02 -3.86 5.93
C ASP A 110 -5.39 -3.94 7.31
N PHE A 111 -6.18 -4.12 8.38
CA PHE A 111 -5.71 -4.06 9.77
C PHE A 111 -4.43 -4.87 10.03
N PHE A 112 -4.41 -6.15 9.66
CA PHE A 112 -3.26 -7.02 9.89
C PHE A 112 -2.05 -6.66 9.03
N ALA A 113 -2.26 -6.23 7.79
CA ALA A 113 -1.18 -5.74 6.94
C ALA A 113 -0.58 -4.45 7.53
N ARG A 114 -1.41 -3.54 8.03
CA ARG A 114 -0.97 -2.30 8.66
C ARG A 114 -0.17 -2.55 9.94
N MET A 115 -0.55 -3.54 10.75
CA MET A 115 0.24 -3.95 11.91
C MET A 115 1.61 -4.48 11.51
N ARG A 116 1.68 -5.36 10.50
CA ARG A 116 2.97 -5.89 10.00
C ARG A 116 3.87 -4.77 9.49
N ILE A 117 3.36 -3.88 8.63
CA ILE A 117 4.12 -2.76 8.07
C ILE A 117 4.57 -1.79 9.15
N SER A 118 3.71 -1.48 10.13
CA SER A 118 4.07 -0.62 11.26
C SER A 118 5.22 -1.21 12.08
N GLU A 119 5.18 -2.50 12.35
CA GLU A 119 6.27 -3.18 13.06
C GLU A 119 7.57 -3.22 12.23
N VAL A 120 7.47 -3.40 10.91
CA VAL A 120 8.63 -3.30 10.01
C VAL A 120 9.26 -1.92 10.09
N GLY A 121 8.47 -0.85 9.96
CA GLY A 121 8.95 0.52 10.09
C GLY A 121 9.54 0.84 11.46
N ARG A 122 9.02 0.22 12.53
CA ARG A 122 9.57 0.37 13.89
C ARG A 122 10.96 -0.28 14.04
N ARG A 123 11.22 -1.38 13.33
CA ARG A 123 12.48 -2.14 13.44
C ARG A 123 13.55 -1.68 12.46
N CYS A 124 13.17 -1.17 11.29
CA CYS A 124 14.07 -0.62 10.30
C CYS A 124 14.47 0.82 10.67
N LYS A 125 15.76 1.02 10.97
CA LYS A 125 16.33 2.30 11.42
C LYS A 125 16.39 3.35 10.30
N LYS A 126 16.49 2.90 9.05
CA LYS A 126 16.51 3.78 7.87
C LYS A 126 15.16 3.94 7.18
N CYS A 127 14.09 3.35 7.73
CA CYS A 127 12.78 3.37 7.09
C CYS A 127 11.92 4.57 7.53
N GLU A 128 11.02 5.00 6.66
CA GLU A 128 9.95 5.95 6.94
C GLU A 128 8.66 5.45 6.28
N ILE A 129 7.58 5.33 7.05
CA ILE A 129 6.30 4.89 6.52
C ILE A 129 5.62 6.07 5.85
N ILE A 130 5.13 5.87 4.62
CA ILE A 130 4.24 6.79 3.92
C ILE A 130 2.84 6.19 3.89
N ASP A 131 1.82 7.00 4.16
CA ASP A 131 0.44 6.53 4.24
C ASP A 131 -0.48 7.42 3.39
N TYR A 132 -1.14 6.80 2.42
CA TYR A 132 -2.08 7.49 1.54
C TYR A 132 -3.48 7.60 2.15
N LEU A 133 -3.83 6.71 3.10
CA LEU A 133 -5.19 6.59 3.61
C LEU A 133 -5.76 7.93 4.11
N PRO A 134 -5.02 8.76 4.89
CA PRO A 134 -5.55 10.01 5.40
C PRO A 134 -5.97 11.03 4.32
N LEU A 135 -5.45 10.92 3.09
CA LEU A 135 -5.81 11.81 1.98
C LEU A 135 -7.02 11.30 1.18
N LEU A 136 -7.40 10.05 1.37
CA LEU A 136 -8.40 9.34 0.58
C LEU A 136 -9.72 9.13 1.34
N VAL A 137 -9.77 9.56 2.60
CA VAL A 137 -10.99 9.50 3.40
C VAL A 137 -11.88 10.73 3.17
N ASP A 138 -13.18 10.55 3.37
CA ASP A 138 -14.14 11.65 3.41
C ASP A 138 -14.03 12.46 4.71
N GLU A 139 -14.89 13.47 4.85
CA GLU A 139 -14.94 14.35 6.04
C GLU A 139 -15.23 13.60 7.36
N ASN A 140 -15.78 12.39 7.28
CA ASN A 140 -16.07 11.53 8.43
C ASN A 140 -14.97 10.48 8.67
N GLY A 141 -13.85 10.55 7.92
CA GLY A 141 -12.75 9.60 8.04
C GLY A 141 -13.04 8.24 7.37
N ARG A 142 -14.03 8.15 6.48
CA ARG A 142 -14.38 6.91 5.78
C ARG A 142 -13.65 6.81 4.45
N TYR A 143 -13.00 5.67 4.22
CA TYR A 143 -12.41 5.37 2.93
C TYR A 143 -13.46 4.73 2.03
N LEU A 144 -13.89 5.45 1.00
CA LEU A 144 -15.00 5.03 0.12
C LEU A 144 -14.50 4.38 -1.19
N GLY A 145 -13.24 4.65 -1.58
CA GLY A 145 -12.69 4.25 -2.88
C GLY A 145 -13.10 5.17 -4.05
N TYR A 146 -13.83 6.25 -3.75
CA TYR A 146 -14.31 7.24 -4.71
C TYR A 146 -14.52 8.60 -4.04
N ASP A 147 -14.69 9.62 -4.87
CA ASP A 147 -15.08 10.97 -4.48
C ASP A 147 -16.62 11.09 -4.44
N ALA A 148 -17.17 11.32 -3.24
CA ALA A 148 -18.61 11.41 -2.99
C ALA A 148 -19.27 12.66 -3.60
N GLU A 149 -18.49 13.67 -3.96
CA GLU A 149 -18.98 14.92 -4.57
C GLU A 149 -18.95 14.84 -6.09
N THR A 150 -17.85 14.33 -6.65
CA THR A 150 -17.64 14.32 -8.11
C THR A 150 -18.08 13.03 -8.81
N ASN A 151 -18.45 11.99 -8.06
CA ASN A 151 -18.75 10.64 -8.58
C ASN A 151 -17.57 9.99 -9.33
N LEU A 152 -16.34 10.33 -8.98
CA LEU A 152 -15.14 9.78 -9.62
C LEU A 152 -14.52 8.67 -8.75
N MET A 153 -14.28 7.51 -9.36
CA MET A 153 -13.60 6.39 -8.70
C MET A 153 -12.10 6.70 -8.54
N PHE A 154 -11.56 6.40 -7.36
CA PHE A 154 -10.11 6.48 -7.11
C PHE A 154 -9.39 5.19 -7.48
N LEU A 155 -10.09 4.06 -7.55
CA LEU A 155 -9.52 2.74 -7.80
C LEU A 155 -10.12 2.08 -9.05
N ASP A 156 -9.35 1.19 -9.68
CA ASP A 156 -9.85 0.18 -10.61
C ASP A 156 -10.30 -1.12 -9.89
N ASP A 157 -10.84 -2.08 -10.63
CA ASP A 157 -11.37 -3.36 -10.09
C ASP A 157 -10.32 -4.22 -9.37
N ILE A 158 -9.04 -3.93 -9.57
CA ILE A 158 -7.94 -4.68 -8.99
C ILE A 158 -7.13 -3.82 -8.02
N ASN A 159 -7.66 -2.70 -7.54
CA ASN A 159 -7.04 -1.81 -6.55
C ASN A 159 -5.82 -1.02 -7.05
N HIS A 160 -5.72 -0.69 -8.33
CA HIS A 160 -4.80 0.35 -8.78
C HIS A 160 -5.45 1.73 -8.72
N PHE A 161 -4.67 2.75 -8.42
CA PHE A 161 -5.17 4.12 -8.50
C PHE A 161 -5.45 4.54 -9.94
N THR A 162 -6.65 5.08 -10.16
CA THR A 162 -6.99 5.84 -11.35
C THR A 162 -6.19 7.15 -11.38
N ARG A 163 -6.30 7.91 -12.47
CA ARG A 163 -5.71 9.26 -12.53
C ARG A 163 -6.19 10.14 -11.37
N PHE A 164 -7.47 10.10 -11.04
CA PHE A 164 -8.06 10.89 -9.95
C PHE A 164 -7.50 10.47 -8.59
N GLY A 165 -7.35 9.16 -8.35
CA GLY A 165 -6.69 8.65 -7.14
C GLY A 165 -5.23 9.11 -7.04
N LYS A 166 -4.49 9.08 -8.16
CA LYS A 166 -3.10 9.57 -8.23
C LYS A 166 -2.98 11.06 -7.93
N GLU A 167 -3.87 11.88 -8.50
CA GLU A 167 -3.92 13.31 -8.24
C GLU A 167 -4.15 13.61 -6.75
N ARG A 168 -5.00 12.82 -6.07
CA ARG A 168 -5.26 12.98 -4.63
C ARG A 168 -4.02 12.69 -3.77
N ILE A 169 -3.28 11.62 -4.09
CA ILE A 169 -2.08 11.23 -3.32
C ILE A 169 -0.82 12.01 -3.73
N GLN A 170 -0.86 12.79 -4.81
CA GLN A 170 0.27 13.60 -5.28
C GLN A 170 0.83 14.53 -4.19
N ILE A 171 -0.02 14.97 -3.26
CA ILE A 171 0.37 15.79 -2.11
C ILE A 171 1.50 15.12 -1.29
N VAL A 172 1.45 13.81 -1.08
CA VAL A 172 2.50 13.07 -0.35
C VAL A 172 3.84 13.19 -1.07
N PHE A 173 3.85 12.97 -2.37
CA PHE A 173 5.08 13.04 -3.17
C PHE A 173 5.62 14.47 -3.26
N ASN A 174 4.75 15.47 -3.32
CA ASN A 174 5.16 16.88 -3.28
C ASN A 174 5.84 17.22 -1.95
N GLN A 175 5.30 16.74 -0.82
CA GLN A 175 5.90 16.93 0.50
C GLN A 175 7.26 16.22 0.61
N LEU A 176 7.37 14.99 0.10
CA LEU A 176 8.63 14.25 0.07
C LEU A 176 9.68 14.95 -0.80
N ALA A 177 9.30 15.41 -2.01
CA ALA A 177 10.18 16.14 -2.91
C ALA A 177 10.70 17.43 -2.26
N LYS A 178 9.82 18.18 -1.58
CA LYS A 178 10.21 19.37 -0.80
C LYS A 178 11.21 19.02 0.31
N LYS A 179 10.93 17.95 1.07
CA LYS A 179 11.82 17.47 2.14
C LYS A 179 13.21 17.09 1.61
N PHE A 180 13.31 16.46 0.43
CA PHE A 180 14.61 16.18 -0.20
C PHE A 180 15.34 17.46 -0.60
N GLY A 181 14.64 18.40 -1.23
CA GLY A 181 15.22 19.70 -1.60
C GLY A 181 15.75 20.51 -0.43
N GLU A 182 15.15 20.38 0.76
CA GLU A 182 15.58 21.09 1.97
C GLU A 182 16.71 20.39 2.73
N THR A 183 16.74 19.06 2.72
CA THR A 183 17.70 18.28 3.51
C THR A 183 19.00 17.96 2.77
N GLY A 184 19.06 18.23 1.45
CA GLY A 184 20.24 17.97 0.63
C GLY A 184 20.64 16.49 0.58
N LEU A 185 19.68 15.60 0.88
CA LEU A 185 19.76 14.15 0.70
C LEU A 185 19.39 13.77 -0.72
#